data_AF-A0A4P5S205-F1
#
_entry.id   AF-A0A4P5S205-F1
#
_cell.length_a   1.000
_cell.length_b   1.000
_cell.length_c   1.000
_cell.angle_alpha   90.00
_cell.angle_beta   90.00
_cell.angle_gamma   90.00
#
_symmetry.space_group_name_H-M   'P 1'
#
loop_
_entity.id
_entity.type
_entity.pdbx_description
1 polymer ?
#
loop_
_entity_poly.entity_id
_entity_poly.type
_entity_poly.pdbx_seq_one_letter_code
_entity_poly.pdbx_strand_id
1 'polypeptide(L)'
;MTDWNPLDPDYENVFYDLSSWTIDHQSEMTAALAQADIPHAWVETELVVPAEFEDKLDTIFDRLEKELGIGSTAVVGGVAEEDDVTEYELNEYTVAERRDLTEMLITARITHRWLDSTLIVPTPAEAIVDGLLDELEGDAEIFDDVDVGSESDE
;
A
#
# COMPACT_ATOMS: atom_id res chain seq x y z
N MET A 1 -11.95 13.00 15.44
CA MET A 1 -10.93 12.85 14.38
C MET A 1 -10.38 11.47 14.59
N THR A 2 -10.66 10.58 13.66
CA THR A 2 -10.18 9.19 13.70
C THR A 2 -8.66 9.24 13.72
N ASP A 3 -8.04 8.57 14.68
CA ASP A 3 -6.58 8.40 14.81
C ASP A 3 -6.06 7.39 13.77
N TRP A 4 -6.72 7.34 12.60
CA TRP A 4 -6.41 6.42 11.52
C TRP A 4 -5.27 7.03 10.70
N ASN A 5 -4.20 6.25 10.57
CA ASN A 5 -3.05 6.62 9.79
C ASN A 5 -2.93 5.64 8.60
N PRO A 6 -2.93 6.14 7.35
CA PRO A 6 -2.91 5.29 6.16
C PRO A 6 -1.61 4.49 5.99
N LEU A 7 -0.51 4.92 6.62
CA LEU A 7 0.78 4.22 6.61
C LEU A 7 0.99 3.37 7.86
N ASP A 8 -0.05 3.20 8.68
CA ASP A 8 0.05 2.40 9.89
C ASP A 8 -0.24 0.94 9.59
N PRO A 9 0.74 0.04 9.75
CA PRO A 9 0.55 -1.37 9.47
C PRO A 9 -0.29 -2.08 10.54
N ASP A 10 -0.47 -1.50 11.73
CA ASP A 10 -1.31 -2.04 12.80
C ASP A 10 -2.82 -1.90 12.46
N TYR A 11 -3.14 -0.99 11.53
CA TYR A 11 -4.48 -0.84 10.98
C TYR A 11 -4.65 -1.64 9.69
N GLU A 12 -5.79 -2.32 9.59
CA GLU A 12 -6.18 -3.03 8.37
C GLU A 12 -6.48 -2.03 7.26
N ASN A 13 -5.53 -1.84 6.35
CA ASN A 13 -5.57 -0.85 5.28
C ASN A 13 -5.53 -1.54 3.92
N VAL A 14 -6.21 -0.94 2.94
CA VAL A 14 -6.25 -1.41 1.56
C VAL A 14 -5.80 -0.29 0.65
N PHE A 15 -4.84 -0.60 -0.21
CA PHE A 15 -4.21 0.34 -1.13
C PHE A 15 -4.66 0.04 -2.56
N TYR A 16 -5.16 1.04 -3.26
CA TYR A 16 -5.65 0.94 -4.63
C TYR A 16 -4.79 1.77 -5.57
N ASP A 17 -4.23 1.14 -6.62
CA ASP A 17 -3.53 1.88 -7.67
C ASP A 17 -4.55 2.52 -8.62
N LEU A 18 -4.56 3.85 -8.62
CA LEU A 18 -5.36 4.67 -9.51
C LEU A 18 -4.48 5.47 -10.48
N SER A 19 -3.24 5.02 -10.71
CA SER A 19 -2.32 5.68 -11.65
C SER A 19 -2.80 5.61 -13.11
N SER A 20 -3.65 4.63 -13.44
CA SER A 20 -4.28 4.51 -14.76
C SER A 20 -5.45 5.49 -14.95
N TRP A 21 -6.03 6.01 -13.87
CA TRP A 21 -7.15 6.94 -13.88
C TRP A 21 -6.68 8.36 -14.19
N THR A 22 -7.55 9.15 -14.82
CA THR A 22 -7.26 10.58 -15.04
C THR A 22 -7.47 11.38 -13.74
N ILE A 23 -6.86 12.55 -13.63
CA ILE A 23 -7.05 13.46 -12.48
C ILE A 23 -8.53 13.81 -12.27
N ASP A 24 -9.31 13.90 -13.34
CA ASP A 24 -10.75 14.14 -13.28
C ASP A 24 -11.46 12.96 -12.60
N HIS A 25 -11.13 11.72 -13.00
CA HIS A 25 -11.67 10.51 -12.38
C HIS A 25 -11.25 10.36 -10.91
N GLN A 26 -9.99 10.68 -10.57
CA GLN A 26 -9.52 10.68 -9.17
C GLN A 26 -10.24 11.74 -8.31
N SER A 27 -10.58 12.88 -8.91
CA SER A 27 -11.37 13.92 -8.24
C SER A 27 -12.79 13.46 -7.96
N GLU A 28 -13.44 12.80 -8.93
CA GLU A 28 -14.77 12.20 -8.75
C GLU A 28 -14.74 11.10 -7.67
N MET A 29 -13.71 10.27 -7.65
CA MET A 29 -13.50 9.26 -6.61
C MET A 29 -13.41 9.89 -5.23
N THR A 30 -12.56 10.91 -5.07
CA THR A 30 -12.40 11.66 -3.82
C THR A 30 -13.74 12.27 -3.37
N ALA A 31 -14.50 12.85 -4.29
CA ALA A 31 -15.80 13.43 -4.01
C ALA A 31 -16.84 12.37 -3.60
N ALA A 32 -16.81 11.18 -4.20
CA ALA A 32 -17.69 10.07 -3.83
C ALA A 32 -17.38 9.56 -2.42
N LEU A 33 -16.10 9.40 -2.08
CA LEU A 33 -15.63 8.98 -0.76
C LEU A 33 -16.03 9.96 0.34
N ALA A 34 -15.81 11.26 0.09
CA ALA A 34 -16.22 12.31 1.03
C ALA A 34 -17.74 12.33 1.24
N GLN A 35 -18.53 12.10 0.19
CA GLN A 35 -19.99 12.00 0.30
C GLN A 35 -20.45 10.76 1.07
N ALA A 36 -19.68 9.67 1.00
CA ALA A 36 -19.95 8.43 1.72
C ALA A 36 -19.42 8.44 3.17
N ASP A 37 -18.80 9.55 3.60
CA ASP A 37 -18.13 9.69 4.91
C ASP A 37 -17.05 8.61 5.15
N ILE A 38 -16.37 8.22 4.07
CA ILE A 38 -15.31 7.19 4.13
C ILE A 38 -13.97 7.89 4.39
N PRO A 39 -13.27 7.55 5.51
CA PRO A 39 -11.92 8.01 5.73
C PRO A 39 -11.00 7.46 4.64
N HIS A 40 -10.27 8.35 3.98
CA HIS A 40 -9.37 8.00 2.89
C HIS A 40 -8.15 8.91 2.91
N ALA A 41 -7.06 8.42 2.32
CA ALA A 41 -5.84 9.18 2.11
C ALA A 41 -5.30 8.91 0.72
N TRP A 42 -4.60 9.90 0.16
CA TRP A 42 -3.88 9.76 -1.09
C TRP A 42 -2.38 9.73 -0.80
N VAL A 43 -1.72 8.65 -1.21
CA VAL A 43 -0.26 8.53 -1.16
C VAL A 43 0.22 8.50 -2.61
N GLU A 44 0.84 9.60 -3.04
CA GLU A 44 1.20 9.86 -4.44
C GLU A 44 0.00 9.80 -5.40
N THR A 45 -0.30 8.64 -5.96
CA THR A 45 -1.46 8.37 -6.85
C THR A 45 -2.30 7.18 -6.39
N GLU A 46 -1.97 6.61 -5.24
CA GLU A 46 -2.67 5.48 -4.65
C GLU A 46 -3.65 5.95 -3.59
N LEU A 47 -4.83 5.35 -3.63
CA LEU A 47 -5.89 5.60 -2.67
C LEU A 47 -5.81 4.56 -1.56
N VAL A 48 -5.67 5.05 -0.33
CA VAL A 48 -5.65 4.22 0.88
C VAL A 48 -6.95 4.40 1.62
N VAL A 49 -7.57 3.28 2.00
CA VAL A 49 -8.76 3.24 2.84
C VAL A 49 -8.63 2.17 3.91
N PRO A 50 -9.37 2.27 5.03
CA PRO A 50 -9.46 1.16 5.97
C PRO A 50 -10.27 0.00 5.35
N ALA A 51 -9.84 -1.23 5.61
CA ALA A 51 -10.45 -2.45 5.08
C ALA A 51 -11.93 -2.60 5.45
N GLU A 52 -12.37 -2.08 6.60
CA GLU A 52 -13.79 -2.10 6.98
C GLU A 52 -14.70 -1.34 5.99
N PHE A 53 -14.14 -0.44 5.18
CA PHE A 53 -14.86 0.35 4.17
C PHE A 53 -14.68 -0.18 2.75
N GLU A 54 -13.94 -1.27 2.55
CA GLU A 54 -13.69 -1.87 1.25
C GLU A 54 -14.97 -2.23 0.49
N ASP A 55 -15.92 -2.90 1.13
CA ASP A 55 -17.19 -3.30 0.48
C ASP A 55 -17.98 -2.08 -0.04
N LYS A 56 -17.94 -0.98 0.72
CA LYS A 56 -18.53 0.30 0.30
C LYS A 56 -17.72 0.94 -0.82
N LEU A 57 -16.40 0.85 -0.76
CA LEU A 57 -15.49 1.39 -1.75
C LEU A 57 -15.67 0.69 -3.09
N ASP A 58 -15.76 -0.64 -3.08
CA ASP A 58 -16.00 -1.48 -4.25
C ASP A 58 -17.32 -1.11 -4.93
N THR A 59 -18.38 -0.91 -4.14
CA THR A 59 -19.67 -0.40 -4.64
C THR A 59 -19.54 0.99 -5.28
N ILE A 60 -18.70 1.87 -4.74
CA ILE A 60 -18.44 3.20 -5.30
C ILE A 60 -17.64 3.07 -6.60
N PHE A 61 -16.65 2.17 -6.65
CA PHE A 61 -15.87 1.87 -7.85
C PHE A 61 -16.76 1.37 -8.98
N ASP A 62 -17.55 0.31 -8.78
CA ASP A 62 -18.44 -0.23 -9.83
C ASP A 62 -19.37 0.86 -10.39
N ARG A 63 -19.91 1.70 -9.50
CA ARG A 63 -20.73 2.84 -9.89
C ARG A 63 -19.95 3.85 -10.74
N LEU A 64 -18.78 4.29 -10.28
CA LEU A 64 -17.96 5.29 -10.96
C LEU A 64 -17.43 4.76 -12.29
N GLU A 65 -16.98 3.51 -12.34
CA GLU A 65 -16.52 2.86 -13.56
C GLU A 65 -17.62 2.80 -14.62
N LYS A 66 -18.86 2.55 -14.20
CA LYS A 66 -20.04 2.57 -15.07
C LYS A 66 -20.45 3.97 -15.51
N GLU A 67 -20.34 4.97 -14.63
CA GLU A 67 -20.71 6.36 -14.90
C GLU A 67 -19.68 7.05 -15.81
N LEU A 68 -18.39 6.81 -15.57
CA LEU A 68 -17.26 7.37 -16.29
C LEU A 68 -16.85 6.52 -17.51
N GLY A 69 -17.34 5.28 -17.62
CA GLY A 69 -17.07 4.38 -18.74
C GLY A 69 -15.63 3.89 -18.81
N ILE A 70 -14.94 3.81 -17.66
CA ILE A 70 -13.52 3.46 -17.55
C ILE A 70 -13.26 1.95 -17.69
N GLY A 71 -14.31 1.13 -17.49
CA GLY A 71 -14.26 -0.33 -17.55
C GLY A 71 -13.60 -0.95 -16.32
N SER A 72 -14.13 -2.09 -15.87
CA SER A 72 -13.78 -2.82 -14.63
C SER A 72 -12.32 -3.27 -14.49
N THR A 73 -11.45 -2.89 -15.41
CA THR A 73 -10.01 -3.23 -15.43
C THR A 73 -9.14 -2.01 -15.10
N ALA A 74 -9.74 -0.82 -14.98
CA ALA A 74 -9.01 0.42 -14.80
C ALA A 74 -8.48 0.56 -13.36
N VAL A 75 -9.15 -0.05 -12.38
CA VAL A 75 -8.65 -0.15 -11.02
C VAL A 75 -7.91 -1.47 -10.89
N VAL A 76 -6.59 -1.40 -10.74
CA VAL A 76 -5.81 -2.55 -10.28
C VAL A 76 -5.63 -2.31 -8.79
N GLY A 77 -6.61 -2.74 -8.00
CA GLY A 77 -6.65 -2.37 -6.60
C GLY A 77 -7.70 -3.16 -5.83
N GLY A 78 -7.32 -3.61 -4.64
CA GLY A 78 -8.07 -4.57 -3.84
C GLY A 78 -7.53 -5.98 -4.02
N VAL A 79 -7.01 -6.58 -2.95
CA VAL A 79 -6.85 -8.04 -2.88
C VAL A 79 -8.23 -8.61 -2.58
N ALA A 80 -9.04 -8.75 -3.62
CA ALA A 80 -10.34 -9.39 -3.50
C ALA A 80 -10.14 -10.81 -2.96
N GLU A 81 -11.04 -11.27 -2.09
CA GLU A 81 -10.97 -12.62 -1.51
C GLU A 81 -11.02 -13.74 -2.58
N GLU A 82 -11.43 -13.41 -3.81
CA GLU A 82 -11.54 -14.32 -4.94
C GLU A 82 -10.29 -14.34 -5.85
N ASP A 83 -9.35 -13.41 -5.67
CA ASP A 83 -8.11 -13.33 -6.43
C ASP A 83 -7.01 -14.23 -5.83
N ASP A 84 -6.07 -14.66 -6.67
CA ASP A 84 -4.88 -15.39 -6.21
C ASP A 84 -3.98 -14.39 -5.46
N VAL A 85 -3.90 -14.57 -4.13
CA VAL A 85 -3.16 -13.70 -3.22
C VAL A 85 -2.07 -14.48 -2.48
N THR A 86 -0.96 -13.81 -2.22
CA THR A 86 0.13 -14.30 -1.38
C THR A 86 0.13 -13.52 -0.06
N GLU A 87 0.22 -14.27 1.04
CA GLU A 87 0.22 -13.74 2.40
C GLU A 87 1.64 -13.87 3.00
N TYR A 88 2.13 -12.79 3.61
CA TYR A 88 3.44 -12.72 4.26
C TYR A 88 3.28 -12.44 5.75
N GLU A 89 3.65 -13.40 6.59
CA GLU A 89 3.52 -13.31 8.05
C GLU A 89 4.67 -12.53 8.68
N LEU A 90 4.61 -11.19 8.66
CA LEU A 90 5.67 -10.28 9.08
C LEU A 90 5.60 -9.92 10.58
N ASN A 91 5.23 -10.89 11.43
CA ASN A 91 5.12 -10.67 12.89
C ASN A 91 6.45 -10.30 13.56
N GLU A 92 7.57 -10.70 12.95
CA GLU A 92 8.92 -10.39 13.42
C GLU A 92 9.37 -8.97 13.07
N TYR A 93 8.73 -8.33 12.10
CA TYR A 93 9.04 -6.98 11.65
C TYR A 93 8.45 -5.94 12.61
N THR A 94 9.26 -4.97 12.99
CA THR A 94 8.81 -3.82 13.78
C THR A 94 7.84 -2.95 12.96
N VAL A 95 7.06 -2.12 13.66
CA VAL A 95 6.16 -1.15 13.02
C VAL A 95 6.92 -0.21 12.08
N ALA A 96 8.18 0.12 12.40
CA ALA A 96 9.02 0.96 11.55
C ALA A 96 9.39 0.25 10.25
N GLU A 97 9.83 -1.01 10.31
CA GLU A 97 10.18 -1.81 9.13
C GLU A 97 8.97 -2.09 8.25
N ARG A 98 7.82 -2.43 8.84
CA ARG A 98 6.56 -2.61 8.10
C ARG A 98 6.09 -1.32 7.42
N ARG A 99 6.34 -0.16 8.06
CA ARG A 99 6.05 1.14 7.45
C ARG A 99 6.99 1.43 6.27
N ASP A 100 8.28 1.18 6.42
CA ASP A 100 9.25 1.30 5.32
C ASP A 100 8.87 0.38 4.14
N LEU A 101 8.51 -0.88 4.43
CA LEU A 101 8.00 -1.81 3.42
C LEU A 101 6.75 -1.27 2.72
N THR A 102 5.83 -0.68 3.47
CA THR A 102 4.62 -0.04 2.91
C THR A 102 4.99 1.07 1.94
N GLU A 103 5.94 1.94 2.31
CA GLU A 103 6.45 3.00 1.44
C GLU A 103 7.12 2.44 0.16
N MET A 104 7.85 1.32 0.28
CA MET A 104 8.45 0.61 -0.86
C MET A 104 7.40 0.00 -1.79
N LEU A 105 6.36 -0.64 -1.24
CA LEU A 105 5.24 -1.21 -2.00
C LEU A 105 4.50 -0.13 -2.78
N ILE A 106 4.27 1.03 -2.14
CA ILE A 106 3.67 2.20 -2.78
C ILE A 106 4.54 2.69 -3.94
N THR A 107 5.84 2.84 -3.70
CA THR A 107 6.80 3.25 -4.73
C THR A 107 6.81 2.28 -5.92
N ALA A 108 6.68 0.98 -5.63
CA ALA A 108 6.59 -0.09 -6.62
C ALA A 108 5.20 -0.20 -7.27
N ARG A 109 4.20 0.57 -6.80
CA ARG A 109 2.79 0.55 -7.22
C ARG A 109 2.15 -0.82 -7.09
N ILE A 110 2.39 -1.45 -5.95
CA ILE A 110 1.88 -2.77 -5.63
C ILE A 110 0.67 -2.61 -4.72
N THR A 111 -0.49 -3.01 -5.24
CA THR A 111 -1.70 -3.22 -4.46
C THR A 111 -1.41 -4.15 -3.29
N HIS A 112 -1.70 -3.71 -2.07
CA HIS A 112 -1.49 -4.53 -0.88
C HIS A 112 -2.54 -4.24 0.18
N ARG A 113 -2.66 -5.18 1.12
CA ARG A 113 -3.49 -5.05 2.32
C ARG A 113 -2.70 -5.49 3.53
N TRP A 114 -2.82 -4.75 4.63
CA TRP A 114 -2.32 -5.18 5.93
C TRP A 114 -3.44 -5.83 6.75
N LEU A 115 -3.13 -6.96 7.38
CA LEU A 115 -3.97 -7.65 8.35
C LEU A 115 -3.15 -7.89 9.62
N ASP A 116 -3.23 -6.96 10.57
CA ASP A 116 -2.41 -6.93 11.79
C ASP A 116 -0.89 -6.89 11.48
N SER A 117 -0.26 -8.06 11.36
CA SER A 117 1.16 -8.20 11.01
C SER A 117 1.36 -9.02 9.74
N THR A 118 0.29 -9.30 9.01
CA THR A 118 0.30 -10.07 7.78
C THR A 118 0.11 -9.14 6.59
N LEU A 119 1.04 -9.16 5.64
CA LEU A 119 0.94 -8.43 4.39
C LEU A 119 0.31 -9.33 3.33
N ILE A 120 -0.79 -8.90 2.74
CA ILE A 120 -1.50 -9.62 1.70
C ILE A 120 -1.32 -8.86 0.39
N VAL A 121 -0.80 -9.53 -0.63
CA VAL A 121 -0.52 -8.97 -1.96
C VAL A 121 -1.03 -9.92 -3.04
N PRO A 122 -1.31 -9.45 -4.27
CA PRO A 122 -1.66 -10.35 -5.35
C PRO A 122 -0.45 -11.26 -5.68
N THR A 123 -0.68 -12.55 -5.87
CA THR A 123 0.35 -13.54 -6.25
C THR A 123 1.22 -13.12 -7.45
N PRO A 124 0.73 -12.44 -8.51
CA PRO A 124 1.62 -11.93 -9.56
C PRO A 124 2.65 -10.88 -9.08
N ALA A 125 2.41 -10.20 -7.96
CA ALA A 125 3.35 -9.27 -7.35
C ALA A 125 4.35 -9.92 -6.38
N GLU A 126 4.14 -11.19 -6.01
CA GLU A 126 4.98 -11.96 -5.07
C GLU A 126 6.48 -11.80 -5.35
N ALA A 127 6.91 -11.96 -6.60
CA ALA A 127 8.32 -11.86 -6.98
C ALA A 127 8.93 -10.46 -6.77
N ILE A 128 8.10 -9.41 -6.81
CA ILE A 128 8.55 -8.05 -6.56
C ILE A 128 8.62 -7.83 -5.04
N VAL A 129 7.59 -8.28 -4.31
CA VAL A 129 7.50 -8.16 -2.85
C VAL A 129 8.62 -8.93 -2.16
N ASP A 130 8.95 -10.14 -2.63
CA ASP A 130 10.09 -10.93 -2.15
C ASP A 130 11.41 -10.17 -2.30
N GLY A 131 11.61 -9.49 -3.44
CA GLY A 131 12.78 -8.64 -3.65
C GLY A 131 12.81 -7.39 -2.76
N LEU A 132 11.65 -6.80 -2.45
CA LEU A 132 11.56 -5.67 -1.50
C LEU A 132 11.82 -6.11 -0.06
N LEU A 133 11.36 -7.31 0.32
CA LEU A 133 11.64 -7.90 1.63
C LEU A 133 13.12 -8.23 1.81
N ASP A 134 13.75 -8.79 0.78
CA ASP A 134 15.20 -9.06 0.76
C ASP A 134 16.01 -7.75 0.81
N GLU A 135 15.55 -6.69 0.13
CA GLU A 135 16.18 -5.35 0.22
C GLU A 135 16.05 -4.75 1.62
N LEU A 136 14.89 -4.89 2.25
CA LEU A 136 14.64 -4.40 3.61
C LEU A 136 15.45 -5.16 4.66
N GLU A 137 15.58 -6.49 4.52
CA GLU A 137 16.44 -7.32 5.39
C GLU A 137 17.94 -7.05 5.12
N GLY A 138 18.30 -6.83 3.85
CA GLY A 138 19.67 -6.54 3.41
C GLY A 138 20.18 -5.14 3.81
N ASP A 139 19.31 -4.14 3.95
CA ASP A 139 19.69 -2.80 4.44
C ASP A 139 20.17 -2.82 5.90
N ALA A 140 19.84 -3.87 6.67
CA ALA A 140 20.39 -4.11 8.00
C ALA A 140 21.89 -4.47 8.00
N GLU A 141 22.48 -4.83 6.86
CA GLU A 141 23.87 -5.31 6.76
C GLU A 141 24.89 -4.31 6.19
N ILE A 142 24.58 -3.01 6.09
CA ILE A 142 25.52 -2.00 5.54
C ILE A 142 25.76 -0.75 6.40
N PHE A 143 25.89 -0.86 7.72
CA PHE A 143 26.51 0.22 8.52
C PHE A 143 27.36 -0.30 9.70
N ASP A 144 28.39 -1.10 9.44
CA ASP A 144 29.56 -1.19 10.34
C ASP A 144 30.83 -1.57 9.56
N ASP A 145 31.33 -0.65 8.71
CA ASP A 145 32.78 -0.50 8.49
C ASP A 145 33.06 0.84 7.80
N VAL A 146 32.94 1.93 8.56
CA VAL A 146 33.84 3.06 8.33
C VAL A 146 34.73 3.16 9.55
N ASP A 147 35.76 2.32 9.56
CA ASP A 147 36.95 2.57 10.35
C ASP A 147 37.57 3.88 9.83
N VAL A 148 37.15 5.00 10.41
CA VAL A 148 37.92 6.25 10.37
C VAL A 148 39.05 6.13 11.39
N GLY A 149 39.96 5.19 11.12
CA GLY A 149 41.25 5.08 11.79
C GLY A 149 42.05 6.37 11.60
N SER A 150 42.19 7.11 12.69
CA SER A 150 43.05 8.28 12.79
C SER A 150 44.52 7.85 12.69
N GLU A 151 45.27 8.35 11.71
CA GLU A 151 46.72 8.49 11.83
C GLU A 151 47.07 9.96 12.04
N SER A 152 47.11 10.34 13.31
CA SER A 152 47.97 11.43 13.77
C SER A 152 49.39 10.89 13.80
N ASP A 153 50.28 11.40 12.95
CA ASP A 153 51.73 11.27 13.14
C ASP A 153 52.31 12.68 13.32
N GLU A 154 53.11 12.79 14.37
CA GLU A 154 53.68 13.98 15.00
C GLU A 154 54.83 14.61 14.22
#